data_AF-A0A0N4VMG7-F1
#
_entry.id   AF-A0A0N4VMG7-F1
#
_cell.length_a   1.000
_cell.length_b   1.000
_cell.length_c   1.000
_cell.angle_alpha   90.00
_cell.angle_beta   90.00
_cell.angle_gamma   90.00
#
_symmetry.space_group_name_H-M   'P 1'
#
loop_
_entity.id
_entity.type
_entity.pdbx_description
1 polymer ?
#
loop_
_entity_poly.entity_id
_entity_poly.type
_entity_poly.pdbx_seq_one_letter_code
_entity_poly.pdbx_strand_id
1 'polypeptide(L)'
;TAEHNFSPSNFLCRFKREHFLRARSCLEKTEPLTFLKCDHGCHDESVKKVEKQQRFAPGKVFRENEVSSYERELDLLCTFQACYRQCENIVVKESCEQREAELALTLISQYVTWHASGIYDWHILSDSVEKFPTSCQQLVLPLDNDPIVKILNSVS
;
A
#
# COMPACT_ATOMS: atom_id res chain seq x y z
N THR A 1 -26.94 14.00 20.37
CA THR A 1 -26.76 13.36 19.04
C THR A 1 -25.43 12.64 19.02
N ALA A 2 -25.25 11.58 18.23
CA ALA A 2 -24.07 10.69 18.22
C ALA A 2 -22.72 11.35 17.83
N GLU A 3 -22.65 12.69 17.86
CA GLU A 3 -21.47 13.51 17.55
C GLU A 3 -20.42 13.52 18.67
N HIS A 4 -20.73 12.98 19.86
CA HIS A 4 -19.80 12.92 21.00
C HIS A 4 -19.16 11.56 21.27
N ASN A 5 -19.47 10.52 20.48
CA ASN A 5 -18.81 9.22 20.62
C ASN A 5 -17.70 9.09 19.57
N PHE A 6 -16.45 9.19 20.02
CA PHE A 6 -15.30 8.86 19.18
C PHE A 6 -15.43 7.40 18.72
N SER A 7 -15.59 7.20 17.41
CA SER A 7 -15.45 5.91 16.76
C SER A 7 -14.14 5.94 15.97
N PRO A 8 -13.17 5.04 16.28
CA PRO A 8 -11.93 4.93 15.51
C PRO A 8 -12.19 4.77 14.01
N SER A 9 -13.22 4.01 13.63
CA SER A 9 -13.63 3.82 12.23
C SER A 9 -14.13 5.13 11.60
N ASN A 10 -14.99 5.89 12.29
CA ASN A 10 -15.49 7.18 11.78
C ASN A 10 -14.38 8.24 11.71
N PHE A 11 -13.42 8.18 12.63
CA PHE A 11 -12.24 9.04 12.59
C PHE A 11 -11.37 8.70 11.38
N LEU A 12 -11.04 7.41 11.18
CA LEU A 12 -10.27 6.94 10.02
C LEU A 12 -10.95 7.27 8.70
N CYS A 13 -12.27 7.06 8.58
CA CYS A 13 -13.01 7.40 7.37
C CYS A 13 -12.96 8.91 7.07
N ARG A 14 -13.16 9.76 8.08
CA ARG A 14 -13.06 11.22 7.92
C ARG A 14 -11.66 11.66 7.55
N PHE A 15 -10.66 11.16 8.28
CA PHE A 15 -9.25 11.43 8.02
C PHE A 15 -8.88 11.07 6.56
N LYS A 16 -9.17 9.83 6.15
CA LYS A 16 -8.89 9.35 4.78
C LYS A 16 -9.57 10.21 3.73
N ARG A 17 -10.84 10.56 3.94
CA ARG A 17 -11.62 11.41 3.03
C ARG A 17 -11.02 12.82 2.91
N GLU A 18 -10.70 13.47 4.03
CA GLU A 18 -10.16 14.83 4.01
C GLU A 18 -8.81 14.90 3.30
N HIS A 19 -7.90 13.97 3.60
CA HIS A 19 -6.60 13.90 2.95
C HIS A 19 -6.72 13.59 1.45
N PHE A 20 -7.62 12.68 1.07
CA PHE A 20 -7.91 12.40 -0.33
C PHE A 20 -8.45 13.63 -1.06
N LEU A 21 -9.43 14.33 -0.49
CA LEU A 21 -10.01 15.54 -1.11
C LEU A 21 -8.98 16.64 -1.35
N ARG A 22 -7.94 16.76 -0.51
CA ARG A 22 -6.83 17.71 -0.68
C ARG A 22 -5.89 17.32 -1.83
N ALA A 23 -5.69 16.04 -2.08
CA ALA A 23 -4.83 15.53 -3.16
C ALA A 23 -5.59 15.28 -4.48
N ARG A 24 -6.93 15.24 -4.42
CA ARG A 24 -7.81 14.80 -5.51
C ARG A 24 -7.54 15.49 -6.85
N SER A 25 -7.37 16.82 -6.85
CA SER A 25 -7.12 17.60 -8.07
C SER A 25 -5.92 17.04 -8.86
N CYS A 26 -4.80 16.83 -8.17
CA CYS A 26 -3.60 16.28 -8.78
C CYS A 26 -3.80 14.82 -9.19
N LEU A 27 -4.37 13.99 -8.30
CA LEU A 27 -4.60 12.57 -8.57
C LEU A 27 -5.49 12.33 -9.80
N GLU A 28 -6.60 13.06 -9.92
CA GLU A 28 -7.52 12.99 -11.07
C GLU A 28 -6.83 13.43 -12.37
N LYS A 29 -5.98 14.45 -12.30
CA LYS A 29 -5.20 14.91 -13.46
C LYS A 29 -4.16 13.89 -13.90
N THR A 30 -3.52 13.20 -12.96
CA THR A 30 -2.42 12.27 -13.25
C THR A 30 -2.87 10.86 -13.57
N GLU A 31 -4.05 10.43 -13.11
CA GLU A 31 -4.54 9.05 -13.25
C GLU A 31 -4.46 8.50 -14.69
N PRO A 32 -4.89 9.24 -15.74
CA PRO A 32 -4.79 8.71 -17.10
C PRO A 32 -3.33 8.53 -17.55
N LEU A 33 -2.42 9.40 -17.07
CA LEU A 33 -1.01 9.34 -17.41
C LEU A 33 -0.29 8.23 -16.66
N THR A 34 -0.58 8.05 -15.37
CA THR A 34 -0.01 6.97 -14.56
C THR A 34 -0.55 5.62 -15.01
N PHE A 35 -1.82 5.54 -15.41
CA PHE A 35 -2.37 4.35 -16.05
C PHE A 35 -1.59 3.99 -17.33
N LEU A 36 -1.38 4.94 -18.23
CA LEU A 36 -0.67 4.67 -19.50
C LEU A 36 0.82 4.40 -19.32
N LYS A 37 1.50 5.12 -18.43
CA LYS A 37 2.97 5.06 -18.30
C LYS A 37 3.45 4.04 -17.28
N CYS A 38 2.68 3.80 -16.22
CA CYS A 38 3.13 3.02 -15.08
C CYS A 38 2.46 1.65 -14.98
N ASP A 39 1.14 1.58 -15.22
CA ASP A 39 0.37 0.36 -14.96
C ASP A 39 0.92 -0.85 -15.73
N HIS A 40 1.05 -0.71 -17.05
CA HIS A 40 1.53 -1.81 -17.90
C HIS A 40 2.96 -2.26 -17.55
N GLY A 41 3.89 -1.31 -17.40
CA GLY A 41 5.29 -1.62 -17.09
C GLY A 41 5.46 -2.29 -15.73
N CYS A 42 4.73 -1.80 -14.71
CA CYS A 42 4.78 -2.37 -13.37
C CYS A 42 4.02 -3.69 -13.27
N HIS A 43 2.96 -3.87 -14.06
CA HIS A 43 2.30 -5.16 -14.22
C HIS A 43 3.29 -6.21 -14.75
N ASP A 44 3.95 -5.90 -15.87
CA ASP A 44 4.94 -6.78 -16.50
C ASP A 44 6.09 -7.11 -15.54
N GLU A 45 6.62 -6.11 -14.82
CA GLU A 45 7.64 -6.33 -13.80
C GLU A 45 7.18 -7.28 -12.69
N SER A 46 5.94 -7.12 -12.25
CA SER A 46 5.38 -7.96 -11.18
C SER A 46 5.21 -9.40 -11.66
N VAL A 47 4.65 -9.59 -12.86
CA VAL A 47 4.36 -10.95 -13.36
C VAL A 47 5.62 -11.71 -13.79
N LYS A 48 6.73 -11.04 -14.14
CA LYS A 48 8.02 -11.70 -14.46
C LYS A 48 8.46 -12.71 -13.40
N LYS A 49 8.19 -12.42 -12.12
CA LYS A 49 8.54 -13.32 -11.00
C LYS A 49 7.70 -14.59 -10.95
N VAL A 50 6.55 -14.63 -11.64
CA VAL A 50 5.56 -15.71 -11.58
C VAL A 50 5.11 -16.20 -12.96
N GLU A 51 5.81 -15.83 -14.04
CA GLU A 51 5.46 -16.09 -15.46
C GLU A 51 5.08 -17.54 -15.78
N LYS A 52 5.51 -18.51 -14.96
CA LYS A 52 5.23 -19.95 -15.15
C LYS A 52 4.00 -20.45 -14.37
N GLN A 53 3.29 -19.60 -13.65
CA GLN A 53 2.21 -19.98 -12.74
C GLN A 53 0.92 -19.24 -13.08
N GLN A 54 -0.19 -19.98 -13.10
CA GLN A 54 -1.51 -19.41 -13.38
C GLN A 54 -1.94 -18.47 -12.23
N ARG A 55 -2.33 -17.24 -12.58
CA ARG A 55 -2.91 -16.28 -11.63
C ARG A 55 -4.25 -16.80 -11.10
N PHE A 56 -4.52 -16.53 -9.82
CA PHE A 56 -5.84 -16.78 -9.25
C PHE A 56 -6.84 -15.70 -9.69
N ALA A 57 -8.12 -16.08 -9.76
CA ALA A 57 -9.18 -15.13 -10.07
C ALA A 57 -9.35 -14.10 -8.93
N PRO A 58 -9.67 -12.84 -9.24
CA PRO A 58 -10.02 -11.84 -8.22
C PRO A 58 -11.12 -12.36 -7.29
N GLY A 59 -10.98 -12.11 -5.98
CA GLY A 59 -11.93 -12.57 -4.97
C GLY A 59 -11.78 -14.03 -4.53
N LYS A 60 -10.76 -14.76 -5.01
CA LYS A 60 -10.38 -16.06 -4.45
C LYS A 60 -10.05 -15.92 -2.97
N VAL A 61 -10.79 -16.66 -2.14
CA VAL A 61 -10.49 -16.84 -0.71
C VAL A 61 -9.52 -18.02 -0.55
N PHE A 62 -8.38 -17.76 0.08
CA PHE A 62 -7.37 -18.77 0.38
C PHE A 62 -7.65 -19.45 1.71
N ARG A 63 -7.48 -20.77 1.74
CA ARG A 63 -7.55 -21.58 2.95
C ARG A 63 -6.17 -21.66 3.62
N GLU A 64 -6.14 -22.14 4.85
CA GLU A 64 -4.91 -22.31 5.64
C GLU A 64 -3.85 -23.17 4.92
N ASN A 65 -4.27 -24.17 4.15
CA ASN A 65 -3.35 -25.02 3.36
C ASN A 65 -2.89 -24.36 2.04
N GLU A 66 -3.40 -23.18 1.69
CA GLU A 66 -3.07 -22.42 0.48
C GLU A 66 -2.17 -21.21 0.78
N VAL A 67 -1.57 -21.11 1.98
CA VAL A 67 -0.75 -19.95 2.41
C VAL A 67 0.35 -19.60 1.40
N SER A 68 1.12 -20.56 0.88
CA SER A 68 2.15 -20.26 -0.12
C SER A 68 1.61 -19.64 -1.42
N SER A 69 0.37 -19.99 -1.78
CA SER A 69 -0.32 -19.40 -2.93
C SER A 69 -0.80 -17.98 -2.63
N TYR A 70 -1.29 -17.74 -1.40
CA TYR A 70 -1.65 -16.41 -0.93
C TYR A 70 -0.43 -15.47 -0.88
N GLU A 71 0.68 -15.93 -0.28
CA GLU A 71 1.91 -15.14 -0.18
C GLU A 71 2.49 -14.75 -1.53
N ARG A 72 2.34 -15.62 -2.52
CA ARG A 72 2.72 -15.28 -3.90
C ARG A 72 1.89 -14.12 -4.45
N GLU A 73 0.57 -14.11 -4.24
CA GLU A 73 -0.27 -13.01 -4.69
C GLU A 73 0.04 -11.71 -3.93
N LEU A 74 0.40 -11.79 -2.66
CA LEU A 74 0.89 -10.65 -1.89
C LEU A 74 2.24 -10.12 -2.43
N ASP A 75 3.18 -11.00 -2.77
CA ASP A 75 4.46 -10.60 -3.37
C ASP A 75 4.27 -9.88 -4.72
N LEU A 76 3.31 -10.34 -5.52
CA LEU A 76 2.92 -9.68 -6.77
C LEU A 76 2.35 -8.29 -6.52
N LEU A 77 1.45 -8.18 -5.55
CA LEU A 77 0.83 -6.91 -5.19
C LEU A 77 1.85 -5.90 -4.68
N CYS A 78 2.73 -6.30 -3.76
CA CYS A 78 3.77 -5.43 -3.22
C CYS A 78 4.83 -5.07 -4.26
N THR A 79 5.22 -5.99 -5.15
CA THR A 79 6.10 -5.67 -6.30
C THR A 79 5.47 -4.60 -7.19
N PHE A 80 4.19 -4.76 -7.53
CA PHE A 80 3.46 -3.78 -8.33
C PHE A 80 3.42 -2.42 -7.63
N GLN A 81 3.03 -2.39 -6.35
CA GLN A 81 2.93 -1.15 -5.57
C GLN A 81 4.27 -0.44 -5.44
N ALA A 82 5.37 -1.19 -5.28
CA ALA A 82 6.71 -0.62 -5.23
C ALA A 82 7.11 0.05 -6.56
N CYS A 83 6.90 -0.64 -7.68
CA CYS A 83 7.17 -0.11 -9.02
C CYS A 83 6.27 1.10 -9.32
N TYR A 84 4.96 0.97 -9.11
CA TYR A 84 3.99 2.01 -9.44
C TYR A 84 4.28 3.29 -8.67
N ARG A 85 4.63 3.17 -7.38
CA ARG A 85 5.03 4.30 -6.53
C ARG A 85 6.25 5.06 -7.04
N GLN A 86 7.21 4.34 -7.64
CA GLN A 86 8.40 4.98 -8.23
C GLN A 86 8.06 5.67 -9.54
N CYS A 87 7.30 5.00 -10.42
CA CYS A 87 6.92 5.54 -11.71
C CYS A 87 5.99 6.77 -11.59
N GLU A 88 4.96 6.70 -10.75
CA GLU A 88 4.01 7.79 -10.56
C GLU A 88 4.68 9.05 -10.00
N ASN A 89 5.78 8.90 -9.24
CA ASN A 89 6.53 10.03 -8.68
C ASN A 89 6.93 11.04 -9.76
N ILE A 90 7.38 10.51 -10.90
CA ILE A 90 7.80 11.30 -12.06
C ILE A 90 6.58 11.99 -12.67
N VAL A 91 5.52 11.23 -12.96
CA VAL A 91 4.31 11.74 -13.61
C VAL A 91 3.64 12.84 -12.78
N VAL A 92 3.53 12.64 -11.47
CA VAL A 92 2.89 13.59 -10.55
C VAL A 92 3.69 14.90 -10.46
N LYS A 93 5.02 14.82 -10.35
CA LYS A 93 5.87 16.02 -10.30
C LYS A 93 5.87 16.81 -11.60
N GLU A 94 5.74 16.14 -12.74
CA GLU A 94 5.67 16.80 -14.06
C GLU A 94 4.28 17.43 -14.33
N SER A 95 3.23 16.88 -13.72
CA SER A 95 1.85 17.21 -14.09
C SER A 95 1.16 18.17 -13.12
N CYS A 96 1.59 18.24 -11.86
CA CYS A 96 0.91 19.03 -10.82
C CYS A 96 1.77 20.18 -10.31
N GLU A 97 1.13 21.18 -9.69
CA GLU A 97 1.88 22.20 -8.95
C GLU A 97 2.63 21.56 -7.78
N GLN A 98 3.79 22.10 -7.41
CA GLN A 98 4.69 21.51 -6.42
C GLN A 98 3.98 21.09 -5.12
N ARG A 99 3.14 21.97 -4.57
CA ARG A 99 2.42 21.71 -3.32
C ARG A 99 1.39 20.59 -3.46
N GLU A 100 0.67 20.54 -4.57
CA GLU A 100 -0.30 19.48 -4.83
C GLU A 100 0.39 18.13 -5.09
N ALA A 101 1.51 18.15 -5.83
CA ALA A 101 2.35 16.99 -6.07
C ALA A 101 2.90 16.41 -4.75
N GLU A 102 3.44 17.26 -3.87
CA GLU A 102 3.94 16.85 -2.56
C GLU A 102 2.85 16.20 -1.70
N LEU A 103 1.65 16.79 -1.68
CA LEU A 103 0.50 16.24 -0.96
C LEU A 103 0.07 14.89 -1.53
N ALA A 104 -0.07 14.78 -2.86
CA ALA A 104 -0.47 13.56 -3.54
C ALA A 104 0.55 12.43 -3.30
N LEU A 105 1.85 12.70 -3.49
CA LEU A 105 2.90 11.70 -3.30
C LEU A 105 3.04 11.27 -1.85
N THR A 106 2.90 12.20 -0.90
CA THR A 106 2.87 11.85 0.53
C THR A 106 1.69 10.93 0.82
N LEU A 107 0.51 11.26 0.30
CA LEU A 107 -0.69 10.45 0.50
C LEU A 107 -0.49 9.05 -0.08
N ILE A 108 -0.08 8.93 -1.34
CA ILE A 108 0.09 7.62 -1.98
C ILE A 108 1.14 6.78 -1.24
N SER A 109 2.29 7.38 -0.89
CA SER A 109 3.33 6.71 -0.11
C SER A 109 2.79 6.17 1.22
N GLN A 110 2.00 6.98 1.95
CA GLN A 110 1.37 6.56 3.20
C GLN A 110 0.41 5.38 3.00
N TYR A 111 -0.43 5.40 1.96
CA TYR A 111 -1.37 4.30 1.69
C TYR A 111 -0.65 3.01 1.31
N VAL A 112 0.40 3.08 0.49
CA VAL A 112 1.23 1.92 0.14
C VAL A 112 1.91 1.35 1.38
N THR A 113 2.49 2.21 2.22
CA THR A 113 3.11 1.78 3.48
C THR A 113 2.09 1.17 4.44
N TRP A 114 0.93 1.78 4.65
CA TRP A 114 -0.12 1.21 5.52
C TRP A 114 -0.64 -0.12 5.02
N HIS A 115 -0.76 -0.29 3.70
CA HIS A 115 -1.12 -1.57 3.12
C HIS A 115 -0.08 -2.65 3.45
N ALA A 116 1.21 -2.35 3.23
CA ALA A 116 2.30 -3.27 3.56
C ALA A 116 2.40 -3.56 5.07
N SER A 117 2.26 -2.54 5.92
CA SER A 117 2.21 -2.71 7.38
C SER A 117 1.04 -3.58 7.82
N GLY A 118 -0.14 -3.42 7.22
CA GLY A 118 -1.30 -4.27 7.52
C GLY A 118 -1.05 -5.74 7.17
N ILE A 119 -0.35 -6.01 6.06
CA ILE A 119 0.09 -7.38 5.71
C ILE A 119 1.09 -7.90 6.74
N TYR A 120 2.06 -7.07 7.14
CA TYR A 120 3.07 -7.43 8.14
C TYR A 120 2.44 -7.75 9.51
N ASP A 121 1.53 -6.91 9.98
CA ASP A 121 0.80 -7.12 11.24
C ASP A 121 0.00 -8.43 11.19
N TRP A 122 -0.64 -8.73 10.06
CA TRP A 122 -1.32 -10.01 9.87
C TRP A 122 -0.35 -11.18 10.02
N HIS A 123 0.84 -11.12 9.41
CA HIS A 123 1.87 -12.16 9.54
C HIS A 123 2.38 -12.34 10.98
N ILE A 124 2.50 -11.25 11.75
CA ILE A 124 2.82 -11.34 13.19
C ILE A 124 1.71 -12.06 13.93
N LEU A 125 0.46 -11.65 13.70
CA LEU A 125 -0.70 -12.19 14.41
C LEU A 125 -1.01 -13.65 14.05
N SER A 126 -0.61 -14.11 12.86
CA SER A 126 -0.74 -15.49 12.42
C SER A 126 0.49 -16.36 12.68
N ASP A 127 1.50 -15.84 13.39
CA ASP A 127 2.76 -16.54 13.67
C ASP A 127 3.43 -17.09 12.40
N SER A 128 3.47 -16.25 11.35
CA SER A 128 4.00 -16.63 10.04
C SER A 128 4.96 -15.59 9.47
N VAL A 129 5.60 -14.78 10.32
CA VAL A 129 6.50 -13.66 9.94
C VAL A 129 7.62 -14.12 9.00
N GLU A 130 8.09 -15.35 9.12
CA GLU A 130 9.11 -15.95 8.26
C GLU A 130 8.67 -16.08 6.78
N LYS A 131 7.37 -16.03 6.52
CA LYS A 131 6.78 -16.08 5.17
C LYS A 131 6.48 -14.70 4.59
N PHE A 132 6.71 -13.63 5.36
CA PHE A 132 6.41 -12.27 4.93
C PHE A 132 7.17 -11.88 3.65
N PRO A 133 6.50 -11.51 2.54
CA PRO A 133 7.14 -11.31 1.25
C PRO A 133 8.21 -10.20 1.27
N THR A 134 9.38 -10.48 0.69
CA THR A 134 10.50 -9.51 0.61
C THR A 134 10.09 -8.23 -0.13
N SER A 135 9.23 -8.32 -1.15
CA SER A 135 8.73 -7.12 -1.83
C SER A 135 7.91 -6.22 -0.91
N CYS A 136 7.13 -6.80 0.02
CA CYS A 136 6.39 -6.03 1.01
C CYS A 136 7.33 -5.43 2.07
N GLN A 137 8.40 -6.11 2.46
CA GLN A 137 9.38 -5.59 3.42
C GLN A 137 9.98 -4.25 2.99
N GLN A 138 10.17 -4.03 1.69
CA GLN A 138 10.68 -2.76 1.14
C GLN A 138 9.69 -1.59 1.24
N LEU A 139 8.42 -1.88 1.50
CA LEU A 139 7.33 -0.90 1.59
C LEU A 139 6.94 -0.55 3.02
N VAL A 140 7.27 -1.42 3.98
CA VAL A 140 7.10 -1.16 5.42
C VAL A 140 8.14 -0.15 5.88
N LEU A 141 7.76 0.75 6.79
CA LEU A 141 8.72 1.63 7.45
C LEU A 141 9.67 0.79 8.33
N PRO A 142 10.95 1.19 8.50
CA PRO A 142 11.81 0.55 9.49
C PRO A 142 11.11 0.55 10.86
N LEU A 143 11.11 -0.59 11.56
CA LEU A 143 10.46 -0.77 12.87
C LEU A 143 10.86 0.33 13.88
N ASP A 144 12.08 0.86 13.78
CA ASP A 144 12.59 1.97 14.61
C ASP A 144 11.85 3.29 14.42
N ASN A 145 11.04 3.43 13.36
CA ASN A 145 10.21 4.59 13.09
C ASN A 145 8.71 4.33 13.21
N ASP A 146 8.31 3.12 13.59
CA ASP A 146 6.90 2.84 13.84
C ASP A 146 6.46 3.47 15.18
N PRO A 147 5.49 4.41 15.17
CA PRO A 147 5.02 5.07 16.38
C PRO A 147 4.45 4.09 17.41
N ILE A 148 3.85 2.98 16.97
CA ILE A 148 3.26 1.96 17.84
C ILE A 148 4.36 1.16 18.54
N VAL A 149 5.41 0.77 17.81
CA VAL A 149 6.57 0.07 18.39
C VAL A 149 7.29 0.95 19.41
N LYS A 150 7.43 2.25 19.15
CA LYS A 150 7.97 3.22 20.11
C LYS A 150 7.13 3.30 21.38
N ILE A 151 5.80 3.28 21.25
CA ILE A 151 4.89 3.30 22.40
C ILE A 151 5.03 2.00 23.22
N LEU A 152 5.00 0.84 22.57
CA LEU A 152 5.14 -0.47 23.25
C LEU A 152 6.46 -0.58 24.02
N ASN A 153 7.56 -0.12 23.43
CA ASN A 153 8.89 -0.11 24.06
C ASN A 153 9.02 0.95 25.16
N SER A 154 8.19 1.99 25.16
CA SER A 154 8.18 3.02 26.22
C SER A 154 7.31 2.67 27.44
N VAL A 155 6.49 1.62 27.30
CA VAL A 155 5.56 1.12 28.34
C VAL A 155 6.09 -0.18 28.97
N SER A 156 7.20 -0.71 28.47
CA SER A 156 7.97 -1.83 29.06
C SER A 156 9.11 -1.32 29.92
#